data_AF-A0AAV4NTE9-F1
#
_entry.id   AF-A0AAV4NTE9-F1
#
_cell.length_a   1.000
_cell.length_b   1.000
_cell.length_c   1.000
_cell.angle_alpha   90.00
_cell.angle_beta   90.00
_cell.angle_gamma   90.00
#
_symmetry.space_group_name_H-M   'P 1'
#
loop_
_entity.id
_entity.type
_entity.pdbx_description
1 polymer ?
#
loop_
_entity_poly.entity_id
_entity_poly.type
_entity_poly.pdbx_seq_one_letter_code
_entity_poly.pdbx_strand_id
1 'polypeptide(L)'
;MSEENGQKASDIVASALPKLILRIPTMTMTQRMVLKAVQSSTDKKGATLLFITKFIDSKLNTFSSRSMVKLHLRNAVNNGRLNKNFGKYTIKKKNPRKISKPYSLL
;
A
#
# COMPACT_ATOMS: atom_id res chain seq x y z
N MET A 1 43.18 -14.82 43.46
CA MET A 1 43.17 -15.74 42.30
C MET A 1 41.91 -16.57 42.39
N SER A 2 41.04 -16.40 41.40
CA SER A 2 40.18 -17.41 40.77
C SER A 2 38.97 -16.71 40.14
N GLU A 3 39.05 -16.62 38.82
CA GLU A 3 37.98 -16.40 37.84
C GLU A 3 36.91 -17.51 38.05
N GLU A 4 35.66 -17.42 37.61
CA GLU A 4 35.29 -17.49 36.19
C GLU A 4 33.76 -17.36 36.03
N ASN A 5 33.36 -16.32 35.28
CA ASN A 5 32.29 -16.27 34.28
C ASN A 5 31.10 -17.26 34.35
N GLY A 6 30.02 -16.83 35.00
CA GLY A 6 28.70 -17.48 34.96
C GLY A 6 27.66 -16.79 34.06
N GLN A 7 28.07 -16.08 32.99
CA GLN A 7 27.16 -15.37 32.09
C GLN A 7 27.33 -15.82 30.64
N LYS A 8 26.84 -17.01 30.30
CA LYS A 8 26.75 -17.43 28.89
C LYS A 8 25.80 -18.60 28.62
N ALA A 9 24.51 -18.45 28.93
CA ALA A 9 23.52 -19.43 28.47
C ALA A 9 22.16 -18.86 28.03
N SER A 10 21.84 -17.60 28.35
CA SER A 10 20.56 -16.99 27.96
C SER A 10 20.59 -16.27 26.60
N ASP A 11 21.77 -15.91 26.09
CA ASP A 11 21.85 -15.04 24.88
C ASP A 11 21.85 -15.80 23.54
N ILE A 12 21.85 -17.13 23.55
CA ILE A 12 21.93 -17.92 22.32
C ILE A 12 20.53 -18.19 21.72
N VAL A 13 19.45 -18.04 22.49
CA VAL A 13 18.09 -18.34 22.01
C VAL A 13 17.42 -17.16 21.31
N ALA A 14 18.01 -15.95 21.37
CA ALA A 14 17.44 -14.77 20.72
C ALA A 14 17.84 -14.59 19.24
N SER A 15 18.86 -15.32 18.73
CA SER A 15 19.41 -15.08 17.39
C SER A 15 19.04 -16.12 16.34
N ALA A 16 18.31 -17.18 16.72
CA ALA A 16 17.97 -18.30 15.84
C ALA A 16 16.47 -18.43 15.55
N LEU A 17 15.67 -17.36 15.67
CA LEU A 17 14.36 -17.34 15.03
C LEU A 17 14.59 -17.05 13.53
N PRO A 18 14.34 -18.01 12.62
CA PRO A 18 14.40 -17.72 11.20
C PRO A 18 13.47 -16.54 10.93
N LYS A 19 13.99 -15.50 10.26
CA LYS A 19 13.23 -14.37 9.70
C LYS A 19 12.27 -14.81 8.58
N LEU A 20 11.67 -15.98 8.71
CA LEU A 20 10.50 -16.44 7.97
C LEU A 20 9.25 -15.94 8.70
N ILE A 21 9.21 -14.63 9.02
CA ILE A 21 7.93 -13.98 9.16
C ILE A 21 7.37 -13.98 7.75
N LEU A 22 6.52 -14.97 7.47
CA LEU A 22 5.60 -14.94 6.35
C LEU A 22 5.00 -13.54 6.38
N ARG A 23 5.47 -12.63 5.52
CA ARG A 23 5.17 -11.21 5.63
C ARG A 23 3.75 -11.04 5.12
N ILE A 24 2.78 -11.35 5.98
CA ILE A 24 1.37 -11.17 5.70
C ILE A 24 1.23 -9.67 5.41
N PRO A 25 0.84 -9.30 4.19
CA PRO A 25 0.68 -7.90 3.87
C PRO A 25 -0.40 -7.35 4.80
N THR A 26 -0.01 -6.42 5.67
CA THR A 26 -0.97 -5.76 6.57
C THR A 26 -1.96 -4.97 5.71
N MET A 27 -3.21 -4.83 6.17
CA MET A 27 -4.28 -4.16 5.40
C MET A 27 -3.88 -2.75 4.93
N THR A 28 -3.04 -2.06 5.70
CA THR A 28 -2.52 -0.72 5.38
C THR A 28 -1.51 -0.73 4.24
N MET A 29 -0.67 -1.77 4.12
CA MET A 29 0.24 -1.94 2.99
C MET A 29 -0.54 -2.16 1.69
N THR A 30 -1.57 -3.02 1.70
CA THR A 30 -2.36 -3.31 0.50
C THR A 30 -3.13 -2.08 0.01
N GLN A 31 -3.69 -1.25 0.90
CA GLN A 31 -4.30 0.03 0.51
C GLN A 31 -3.31 0.97 -0.18
N ARG A 32 -2.13 1.16 0.40
CA ARG A 32 -1.10 2.06 -0.16
C ARG A 32 -0.63 1.54 -1.52
N MET A 33 -0.47 0.23 -1.64
CA MET A 33 -0.05 -0.43 -2.88
C MET A 33 -1.10 -0.30 -3.99
N VAL A 34 -2.40 -0.42 -3.67
CA VAL A 34 -3.49 -0.20 -4.63
C VAL A 34 -3.43 1.23 -5.20
N LEU A 35 -3.27 2.24 -4.35
CA LEU A 35 -3.17 3.63 -4.81
C LEU A 35 -1.92 3.83 -5.68
N LYS A 36 -0.79 3.26 -5.28
CA LYS A 36 0.46 3.33 -6.05
C LYS A 36 0.35 2.61 -7.39
N ALA A 37 -0.37 1.49 -7.45
CA ALA A 37 -0.62 0.77 -8.70
C ALA A 37 -1.42 1.64 -9.67
N VAL A 38 -2.47 2.32 -9.19
CA VAL A 38 -3.26 3.23 -10.02
C VAL A 38 -2.43 4.44 -10.47
N GLN A 39 -1.55 4.99 -9.61
CA GLN A 39 -0.61 6.06 -9.96
C GLN A 39 0.40 5.64 -11.03
N SER A 40 0.86 4.39 -10.95
CA SER A 40 1.90 3.84 -11.82
C SER A 40 1.34 3.38 -13.18
N SER A 41 0.02 3.43 -13.37
CA SER A 41 -0.59 3.14 -14.65
C SER A 41 -0.34 4.29 -15.62
N THR A 42 0.30 3.98 -16.75
CA THR A 42 0.54 4.92 -17.86
C THR A 42 -0.75 5.28 -18.61
N ASP A 43 -1.83 4.54 -18.38
CA ASP A 43 -3.10 4.77 -19.04
C ASP A 43 -3.81 6.00 -18.46
N LYS A 44 -3.94 7.05 -19.29
CA LYS A 44 -4.77 8.22 -18.97
C LYS A 44 -6.24 7.86 -18.67
N LYS A 45 -6.70 6.71 -19.18
CA LYS A 45 -8.05 6.16 -18.97
C LYS A 45 -8.17 5.39 -17.64
N GLY A 46 -7.09 5.22 -16.89
CA GLY A 46 -7.06 4.54 -15.60
C GLY A 46 -6.62 3.08 -15.66
N ALA A 47 -6.36 2.53 -14.48
CA ALA A 47 -5.85 1.19 -14.28
C ALA A 47 -6.98 0.14 -14.21
N THR A 48 -6.80 -1.00 -14.85
CA THR A 48 -7.72 -2.16 -14.71
C THR A 48 -7.41 -2.93 -13.43
N LEU A 49 -8.40 -3.68 -12.91
CA LEU A 49 -8.17 -4.57 -11.77
C LEU A 49 -7.04 -5.56 -12.03
N LEU A 50 -6.95 -6.10 -13.25
CA LEU A 50 -5.90 -7.05 -13.65
C LEU A 50 -4.51 -6.44 -13.57
N PHE A 51 -4.34 -5.20 -14.05
CA PHE A 51 -3.08 -4.48 -13.94
C PHE A 51 -2.71 -4.25 -12.47
N ILE A 52 -3.68 -3.85 -11.66
CA ILE A 52 -3.45 -3.55 -10.23
C ILE A 52 -3.04 -4.81 -9.46
N THR A 53 -3.72 -5.95 -9.68
CA THR A 53 -3.35 -7.22 -9.04
C THR A 53 -1.95 -7.65 -9.44
N LYS A 54 -1.64 -7.64 -10.75
CA LYS A 54 -0.31 -8.00 -11.26
C LYS A 54 0.79 -7.09 -10.72
N PHE A 55 0.52 -5.79 -10.60
CA PHE A 55 1.45 -4.84 -10.00
C PHE A 55 1.71 -5.16 -8.52
N ILE A 56 0.65 -5.45 -7.75
CA ILE A 56 0.78 -5.78 -6.33
C ILE A 56 1.55 -7.09 -6.16
N ASP A 57 1.21 -8.13 -6.95
CA ASP A 57 1.89 -9.43 -6.92
C ASP A 57 3.37 -9.30 -7.33
N SER A 58 3.73 -8.37 -8.22
CA SER A 58 5.13 -8.11 -8.57
C SER A 58 5.95 -7.40 -7.47
N LYS A 59 5.28 -6.84 -6.46
CA LYS A 59 5.91 -6.04 -5.40
C LYS A 59 5.84 -6.70 -4.04
N LEU A 60 4.84 -7.55 -3.81
CA LEU A 60 4.74 -8.36 -2.63
C LEU A 60 5.32 -9.73 -2.95
N ASN A 61 6.19 -10.25 -2.07
CA ASN A 61 6.69 -11.63 -2.16
C ASN A 61 5.59 -12.66 -1.83
N THR A 62 4.34 -12.23 -1.71
CA THR A 62 3.15 -12.99 -1.33
C THR A 62 2.02 -12.64 -2.28
N PHE A 63 1.27 -13.65 -2.72
CA PHE A 63 0.11 -13.47 -3.59
C PHE A 63 -0.96 -12.63 -2.89
N SER A 64 -1.38 -11.54 -3.53
CA SER A 64 -2.50 -10.77 -3.02
C SER A 64 -3.80 -11.46 -3.41
N SER A 65 -4.63 -11.82 -2.43
CA SER A 65 -5.96 -12.33 -2.72
C SER A 65 -6.74 -11.29 -3.54
N ARG A 66 -7.23 -11.71 -4.71
CA ARG A 66 -8.02 -10.84 -5.60
C ARG A 66 -9.21 -10.19 -4.88
N SER A 67 -9.82 -10.90 -3.92
CA SER A 67 -10.90 -10.39 -3.08
C SER A 67 -10.43 -9.25 -2.17
N MET A 68 -9.24 -9.39 -1.59
CA MET A 68 -8.61 -8.36 -0.76
C MET A 68 -8.32 -7.09 -1.59
N VAL A 69 -7.72 -7.23 -2.77
CA VAL A 69 -7.47 -6.11 -3.69
C VAL A 69 -8.77 -5.41 -4.06
N LYS A 70 -9.83 -6.18 -4.38
CA LYS A 70 -11.15 -5.64 -4.73
C LYS A 70 -11.78 -4.89 -3.55
N LEU A 71 -11.65 -5.39 -2.32
CA LEU A 71 -12.12 -4.72 -1.11
C LEU A 71 -11.42 -3.38 -0.91
N HIS A 72 -10.09 -3.35 -1.00
CA HIS A 72 -9.34 -2.09 -0.85
C HIS A 72 -9.64 -1.08 -1.95
N LEU A 73 -9.85 -1.53 -3.19
CA LEU A 73 -10.31 -0.66 -4.28
C LEU A 73 -11.68 -0.07 -4.00
N ARG A 74 -12.65 -0.87 -3.54
CA ARG A 74 -13.97 -0.38 -3.13
C ARG A 74 -13.86 0.66 -2.02
N ASN A 75 -13.09 0.38 -0.98
CA ASN A 75 -12.89 1.32 0.12
C ASN A 75 -12.22 2.62 -0.35
N ALA A 76 -11.26 2.54 -1.27
CA ALA A 76 -10.61 3.73 -1.83
C ALA A 76 -11.55 4.57 -2.70
N VAL A 77 -12.50 3.94 -3.41
CA VAL A 77 -13.56 4.64 -4.15
C VAL A 77 -14.55 5.30 -3.19
N ASN A 78 -15.02 4.56 -2.18
CA ASN A 78 -15.96 5.09 -1.18
C ASN A 78 -15.37 6.27 -0.40
N ASN A 79 -14.07 6.23 -0.10
CA ASN A 79 -13.34 7.32 0.56
C ASN A 79 -13.00 8.49 -0.40
N GLY A 80 -13.47 8.45 -1.65
CA GLY A 80 -13.24 9.50 -2.65
C GLY A 80 -11.80 9.65 -3.11
N ARG A 81 -10.91 8.69 -2.82
CA ARG A 81 -9.50 8.71 -3.24
C ARG A 81 -9.35 8.26 -4.69
N LEU A 82 -10.19 7.32 -5.11
CA LEU A 82 -10.26 6.81 -6.47
C LEU A 82 -11.63 7.08 -7.08
N ASN A 83 -11.68 7.19 -8.40
CA ASN A 83 -12.90 7.11 -9.17
C ASN A 83 -12.91 5.79 -9.95
N LYS A 84 -14.08 5.15 -10.05
CA LYS A 84 -14.26 3.94 -10.85
C LYS A 84 -15.13 4.27 -12.05
N ASN A 85 -14.59 4.12 -13.25
CA ASN A 85 -15.30 4.38 -14.50
C ASN A 85 -15.11 3.22 -15.48
N PHE A 86 -16.21 2.65 -16.01
CA PHE A 86 -16.19 1.51 -16.96
C PHE A 86 -15.21 0.39 -16.59
N GLY A 87 -15.15 0.00 -15.31
CA GLY A 87 -14.26 -1.07 -14.84
C GLY A 87 -12.78 -0.67 -14.65
N LYS A 88 -12.44 0.60 -14.87
CA LYS A 88 -11.11 1.17 -14.64
C LYS A 88 -11.11 2.08 -13.41
N TYR A 89 -9.96 2.21 -12.78
CA TYR A 89 -9.75 3.03 -11.59
C TYR A 89 -8.80 4.18 -11.92
N THR A 90 -9.19 5.40 -11.56
CA THR A 90 -8.38 6.61 -11.71
C THR A 90 -8.24 7.33 -10.38
N ILE A 91 -7.17 8.10 -10.22
CA ILE A 91 -7.02 8.94 -9.03
C ILE A 91 -7.88 10.17 -9.20
N LYS A 92 -8.71 10.45 -8.20
CA LYS A 92 -9.45 11.69 -8.16
C LYS A 92 -8.44 12.81 -7.93
N LYS A 93 -8.09 13.56 -8.98
CA LYS A 93 -7.32 14.80 -8.79
C LYS A 93 -8.14 15.71 -7.89
N LYS A 94 -7.61 16.01 -6.72
CA LYS A 94 -8.18 17.03 -5.83
C LYS A 94 -8.09 18.33 -6.62
N ASN A 95 -9.22 18.86 -7.08
CA ASN A 95 -9.23 20.15 -7.76
C ASN A 95 -8.67 21.15 -6.75
N PRO A 96 -7.50 21.79 -6.98
CA PRO A 96 -7.10 22.88 -6.11
C PRO A 96 -8.24 23.88 -6.18
N ARG A 97 -8.87 24.18 -5.03
CA ARG A 97 -9.93 25.18 -4.97
C ARG A 97 -9.35 26.39 -5.70
N LYS A 98 -10.02 26.84 -6.77
CA LYS A 98 -9.71 28.15 -7.35
C LYS A 98 -9.84 29.11 -6.17
N ILE A 99 -8.72 29.55 -5.63
CA ILE A 99 -8.69 30.66 -4.68
C ILE A 99 -9.27 31.80 -5.51
N SER A 100 -10.55 32.11 -5.30
CA SER A 100 -11.16 33.30 -5.86
C SER A 100 -10.29 34.44 -5.37
N LYS A 101 -9.62 35.13 -6.29
CA LYS A 101 -8.82 36.31 -5.97
C LYS A 101 -9.70 37.23 -5.11
N PRO A 102 -9.29 37.64 -3.89
CA PRO A 102 -10.07 38.61 -3.16
C PRO A 102 -10.17 39.86 -4.04
N TYR A 103 -11.38 40.37 -4.20
CA TYR A 103 -11.62 41.59 -4.95
C TYR A 103 -10.68 42.67 -4.43
N SER A 104 -9.83 43.20 -5.32
CA SER A 104 -9.05 44.40 -5.06
C SER A 104 -10.03 45.57 -5.00
N LEU A 105 -10.31 46.05 -3.79
CA LEU A 105 -11.03 47.30 -3.55
C LEU A 105 -10.13 48.44 -4.06
N LEU A 106 -10.53 49.03 -5.19
CA LEU A 106 -10.10 50.35 -5.65
C LEU A 106 -10.82 51.42 -4.82
#